data_AF-A0A2V9F7Q5-F1
#
_entry.id   AF-A0A2V9F7Q5-F1
#
_cell.length_a   1.000
_cell.length_b   1.000
_cell.length_c   1.000
_cell.angle_alpha   90.00
_cell.angle_beta   90.00
_cell.angle_gamma   90.00
#
_symmetry.space_group_name_H-M   'P 1'
#
loop_
_entity.id
_entity.type
_entity.pdbx_description
1 polymer ?
#
loop_
_entity_poly.entity_id
_entity_poly.type
_entity_poly.pdbx_seq_one_letter_code
_entity_poly.pdbx_strand_id
1 'polypeptide(L)'
;MNRRRILLITAVGLPLIAILLPYSGALAARVTVSWSYDYTRQPACNSSQENDCIDHFEIFDYTDVQHPKLPRRVPNPTNATAKVENISDEFSYGPPFGLRTIVVVAVARDKNRTISKSNLFAARKDVEITPKVGHANQ
;
A
#
# COMPACT_ATOMS: atom_id res chain seq x y z
N MET A 1 28.74 -42.59 -1.12
CA MET A 1 28.43 -41.19 -0.77
C MET A 1 28.00 -41.15 0.70
N ASN A 2 28.87 -40.65 1.60
CA ASN A 2 28.73 -40.85 3.04
C ASN A 2 27.57 -40.05 3.65
N ARG A 3 26.60 -40.75 4.26
CA ARG A 3 25.46 -40.18 5.03
C ARG A 3 25.87 -39.09 6.04
N ARG A 4 27.10 -39.15 6.57
CA ARG A 4 27.66 -38.13 7.47
C ARG A 4 27.84 -36.74 6.84
N ARG A 5 28.10 -36.65 5.53
CA ARG A 5 28.26 -35.35 4.85
C ARG A 5 26.93 -34.66 4.56
N ILE A 6 25.86 -35.44 4.33
CA ILE A 6 24.51 -34.90 4.10
C ILE A 6 23.94 -34.30 5.39
N LEU A 7 24.18 -34.95 6.54
CA LEU A 7 23.73 -34.49 7.86
C LEU A 7 24.41 -33.19 8.33
N LEU A 8 25.65 -32.93 7.90
CA LEU A 8 26.36 -31.69 8.21
C LEU A 8 25.87 -30.50 7.39
N ILE A 9 25.44 -30.72 6.15
CA ILE A 9 24.91 -29.64 5.29
C ILE A 9 23.53 -29.19 5.77
N THR A 10 22.68 -30.12 6.24
CA THR A 10 21.37 -29.77 6.83
C THR A 10 21.50 -29.08 8.19
N ALA A 11 22.52 -29.41 8.99
CA ALA A 11 22.73 -28.79 10.30
C ALA A 11 23.22 -27.33 10.25
N VAL A 12 23.89 -26.92 9.16
CA VAL A 12 24.40 -25.55 8.99
C VAL A 12 23.47 -24.67 8.12
N GLY A 13 22.72 -25.27 7.19
CA GLY A 13 21.80 -24.53 6.32
C GLY A 13 20.51 -24.05 7.00
N LEU A 14 19.94 -24.86 7.90
CA LEU A 14 18.71 -24.53 8.62
C LEU A 14 18.82 -23.32 9.58
N PRO A 15 19.89 -23.13 10.37
CA PRO A 15 19.99 -21.95 11.24
C PRO A 15 20.22 -20.64 10.47
N LEU A 16 20.86 -20.66 9.29
CA LEU A 16 21.03 -19.44 8.49
C LEU A 16 19.72 -18.89 7.94
N ILE A 17 18.79 -19.78 7.54
CA ILE A 17 17.46 -19.41 7.07
C ILE A 17 16.61 -18.87 8.24
N ALA A 18 16.75 -19.47 9.43
CA ALA A 18 16.04 -19.01 10.64
C ALA A 18 16.51 -17.63 11.15
N ILE A 19 17.76 -17.23 10.88
CA ILE A 19 18.28 -15.91 11.26
C ILE A 19 17.89 -14.81 10.24
N LEU A 20 17.69 -15.16 8.97
CA LEU A 20 17.32 -14.18 7.93
C LEU A 20 15.82 -13.86 7.88
N LEU A 21 14.95 -14.79 8.28
CA LEU A 21 13.50 -14.62 8.25
C LEU A 21 12.92 -13.58 9.26
N PRO A 22 13.45 -13.37 10.48
CA PRO A 22 12.85 -12.41 11.41
C PRO A 22 13.15 -10.93 11.10
N TYR A 23 14.17 -10.61 10.28
CA TYR A 23 14.55 -9.22 10.00
C TYR A 23 13.59 -8.50 9.04
N SER A 24 12.85 -9.22 8.21
CA SER A 24 11.95 -8.62 7.22
C SER A 24 10.61 -8.16 7.82
N GLY A 25 10.19 -8.72 8.95
CA GLY A 25 8.95 -8.34 9.64
C GLY A 25 9.13 -7.31 10.76
N ALA A 26 10.30 -7.25 11.38
CA ALA A 26 10.51 -6.48 12.61
C ALA A 26 10.64 -4.95 12.41
N LEU A 27 10.91 -4.48 11.20
CA LEU A 27 11.17 -3.06 10.92
C LEU A 27 9.98 -2.30 10.32
N ALA A 28 8.88 -2.97 9.99
CA ALA A 28 7.77 -2.30 9.30
C ALA A 28 7.14 -1.19 10.19
N ALA A 29 7.10 0.02 9.64
CA ALA A 29 6.39 1.15 10.22
C ALA A 29 4.88 0.97 9.97
N ARG A 30 4.03 1.47 10.87
CA ARG A 30 2.60 1.60 10.59
C ARG A 30 2.34 2.97 10.01
N VAL A 31 1.65 3.01 8.88
CA VAL A 31 1.30 4.24 8.17
C VAL A 31 -0.21 4.31 8.09
N THR A 32 -0.76 5.41 8.57
CA THR A 32 -2.17 5.76 8.38
C THR A 32 -2.26 6.84 7.32
N VAL A 33 -3.07 6.60 6.30
CA VAL A 33 -3.35 7.59 5.25
C VAL A 33 -4.81 7.96 5.35
N SER A 34 -5.11 9.26 5.35
CA SER A 34 -6.47 9.78 5.28
C SER A 34 -6.65 10.74 4.10
N TRP A 35 -7.82 10.70 3.48
CA TRP A 35 -8.18 11.54 2.35
C TRP A 35 -9.69 11.83 2.33
N SER A 36 -10.06 12.78 1.49
CA SER A 36 -11.45 13.08 1.16
C SER A 36 -11.63 12.90 -0.34
N TYR A 37 -12.82 12.47 -0.75
CA TYR A 37 -13.15 12.30 -2.16
C TYR A 37 -14.54 12.87 -2.45
N ASP A 38 -14.61 13.73 -3.48
CA ASP A 38 -15.85 14.32 -3.95
C ASP A 38 -16.38 13.53 -5.14
N TYR A 39 -17.45 12.75 -4.92
CA TYR A 39 -18.04 11.93 -5.98
C TYR A 39 -18.89 12.75 -6.95
N THR A 40 -19.19 14.03 -6.65
CA THR A 40 -19.97 14.91 -7.54
C THR A 40 -19.13 15.52 -8.66
N ARG A 41 -17.85 15.77 -8.38
CA ARG A 41 -16.88 16.28 -9.34
C ARG A 41 -16.19 15.05 -9.90
N GLN A 42 -16.48 14.69 -11.14
CA GLN A 42 -16.09 13.40 -11.72
C GLN A 42 -14.75 13.46 -12.47
N PRO A 43 -13.56 13.23 -11.86
CA PRO A 43 -12.33 13.05 -12.62
C PRO A 43 -12.09 11.60 -13.06
N ALA A 44 -12.64 10.61 -12.34
CA ALA A 44 -12.43 9.18 -12.64
C ALA A 44 -13.66 8.52 -13.31
N CYS A 45 -14.86 9.00 -13.01
CA CYS A 45 -16.10 8.44 -13.56
C CYS A 45 -16.45 9.13 -14.87
N ASN A 46 -16.92 8.35 -15.86
CA ASN A 46 -17.48 8.93 -17.07
C ASN A 46 -18.86 9.54 -16.75
N SER A 47 -19.26 10.59 -17.46
CA SER A 47 -20.50 11.36 -17.21
C SER A 47 -21.80 10.55 -17.28
N SER A 48 -21.74 9.32 -17.78
CA SER A 48 -22.85 8.37 -17.85
C SER A 48 -23.02 7.50 -16.58
N GLN A 49 -22.15 7.64 -15.59
CA GLN A 49 -22.13 6.79 -14.39
C GLN A 49 -21.88 7.64 -13.14
N GLU A 50 -22.94 8.27 -12.62
CA GLU A 50 -22.82 9.22 -11.50
C GLU A 50 -22.84 8.55 -10.11
N ASN A 51 -23.37 7.33 -10.02
CA ASN A 51 -23.52 6.61 -8.75
C ASN A 51 -22.82 5.25 -8.84
N ASP A 52 -21.86 5.02 -7.93
CA ASP A 52 -21.15 3.74 -7.75
C ASP A 52 -20.18 3.30 -8.87
N CYS A 53 -19.55 4.28 -9.53
CA CYS A 53 -18.51 4.04 -10.53
C CYS A 53 -17.13 3.73 -9.94
N ILE A 54 -16.87 4.16 -8.70
CA ILE A 54 -15.59 3.93 -8.01
C ILE A 54 -15.58 2.51 -7.45
N ASP A 55 -14.66 1.68 -7.95
CA ASP A 55 -14.48 0.29 -7.53
C ASP A 55 -13.68 0.26 -6.21
N HIS A 56 -12.56 0.99 -6.16
CA HIS A 56 -11.68 1.08 -4.99
C HIS A 56 -10.71 2.26 -5.09
N PHE A 57 -9.93 2.46 -4.03
CA PHE A 57 -8.79 3.37 -3.98
C PHE A 57 -7.48 2.58 -3.96
N GLU A 58 -6.49 3.07 -4.69
CA GLU A 58 -5.13 2.57 -4.69
C GLU A 58 -4.21 3.59 -4.01
N ILE A 59 -3.52 3.17 -2.94
CA ILE A 59 -2.50 3.98 -2.27
C ILE A 59 -1.16 3.59 -2.87
N PHE A 60 -0.48 4.53 -3.50
CA PHE A 60 0.84 4.36 -4.10
C PHE A 60 1.92 5.05 -3.28
N ASP A 61 3.09 4.44 -3.21
CA ASP A 61 4.34 5.15 -3.01
C ASP A 61 4.90 5.55 -4.38
N TYR A 62 4.91 6.87 -4.61
CA TYR A 62 5.31 7.53 -5.84
C TYR A 62 6.65 8.28 -5.71
N THR A 63 7.45 7.91 -4.70
CA THR A 63 8.79 8.51 -4.50
C THR A 63 9.72 8.23 -5.67
N ASP A 64 9.67 7.00 -6.21
CA ASP A 64 10.28 6.66 -7.50
C ASP A 64 9.16 6.64 -8.57
N VAL A 65 9.13 7.70 -9.39
CA VAL A 65 8.13 7.88 -10.45
C VAL A 65 8.23 6.79 -11.53
N GLN A 66 9.42 6.19 -11.73
CA GLN A 66 9.61 5.13 -12.71
C GLN A 66 9.10 3.77 -12.19
N HIS A 67 9.11 3.57 -10.87
CA HIS A 67 8.70 2.32 -10.23
C HIS A 67 7.76 2.56 -9.05
N PRO A 68 6.55 3.10 -9.30
CA PRO A 68 5.59 3.34 -8.24
C PRO A 68 5.17 2.01 -7.60
N LYS A 69 5.17 1.96 -6.28
CA LYS A 69 4.78 0.77 -5.52
C LYS A 69 3.34 0.92 -5.05
N LEU A 70 2.56 -0.16 -5.12
CA LEU A 70 1.19 -0.22 -4.62
C LEU A 70 1.16 -0.94 -3.27
N PRO A 71 1.40 -0.25 -2.14
CA PRO A 71 1.31 -0.88 -0.82
C PRO A 71 -0.09 -1.37 -0.47
N ARG A 72 -1.15 -0.71 -0.95
CA ARG A 72 -2.49 -0.95 -0.42
C ARG A 72 -3.62 -0.63 -1.40
N ARG A 73 -4.63 -1.49 -1.42
CA ARG A 73 -5.95 -1.23 -2.01
C ARG A 73 -6.99 -1.09 -0.90
N VAL A 74 -7.82 -0.07 -1.01
CA VAL A 74 -8.86 0.25 -0.03
C VAL A 74 -10.21 0.20 -0.73
N PRO A 75 -11.17 -0.61 -0.27
CA PRO A 75 -12.49 -0.68 -0.89
C PRO A 75 -13.19 0.68 -0.85
N ASN A 76 -14.04 0.93 -1.85
CA ASN A 76 -14.90 2.12 -1.84
C ASN A 76 -15.87 2.04 -0.63
N PRO A 77 -16.06 3.13 0.14
CA PRO A 77 -17.06 3.15 1.20
C PRO A 77 -18.46 2.83 0.65
N THR A 78 -19.25 2.07 1.41
CA THR A 78 -20.61 1.70 1.01
C THR A 78 -21.51 2.93 0.96
N ASN A 79 -22.36 3.00 -0.07
CA ASN A 79 -23.32 4.10 -0.27
C ASN A 79 -22.68 5.51 -0.32
N ALA A 80 -21.43 5.61 -0.76
CA ALA A 80 -20.75 6.88 -0.93
C ALA A 80 -21.46 7.73 -2.00
N THR A 81 -22.12 8.79 -1.55
CA THR A 81 -22.79 9.78 -2.38
C THR A 81 -22.31 11.16 -1.96
N ALA A 82 -22.13 12.06 -2.93
CA ALA A 82 -21.55 13.39 -2.71
C ALA A 82 -20.10 13.37 -2.16
N LYS A 83 -19.68 14.38 -1.38
CA LYS A 83 -18.33 14.44 -0.82
C LYS A 83 -18.23 13.61 0.45
N VAL A 84 -17.30 12.67 0.47
CA VAL A 84 -16.96 11.88 1.67
C VAL A 84 -15.63 12.39 2.21
N GLU A 85 -15.62 12.74 3.49
CA GLU A 85 -14.41 13.18 4.20
C GLU A 85 -13.86 12.08 5.11
N ASN A 86 -12.57 12.18 5.43
CA ASN A 86 -11.90 11.30 6.41
C ASN A 86 -11.95 9.80 6.06
N ILE A 87 -11.91 9.45 4.77
CA ILE A 87 -11.63 8.08 4.37
C ILE A 87 -10.20 7.77 4.82
N SER A 88 -9.98 6.66 5.51
CA SER A 88 -8.64 6.30 6.00
C SER A 88 -8.38 4.81 5.96
N ASP A 89 -7.11 4.45 5.80
CA ASP A 89 -6.63 3.07 5.94
C ASP A 89 -5.26 3.06 6.62
N GLU A 90 -4.97 1.97 7.33
CA GLU A 90 -3.69 1.73 8.00
C GLU A 90 -3.03 0.50 7.38
N PHE A 91 -1.75 0.63 7.05
CA PHE A 91 -0.96 -0.48 6.52
C PHE A 91 0.48 -0.45 7.01
N SER A 92 1.11 -1.63 6.97
CA SER A 92 2.53 -1.78 7.30
C SER A 92 3.40 -1.38 6.12
N TYR A 93 4.37 -0.50 6.36
CA TYR A 93 5.33 -0.02 5.37
C TYR A 93 6.75 -0.46 5.76
N GLY A 94 7.36 -1.33 4.94
CA GLY A 94 8.72 -1.81 5.14
C GLY A 94 9.79 -0.90 4.53
N PRO A 95 11.08 -1.25 4.64
CA PRO A 95 12.14 -0.51 3.96
C PRO A 95 11.85 -0.35 2.44
N PRO A 96 12.29 0.75 1.81
CA PRO A 96 13.17 1.77 2.37
C PRO A 96 12.42 2.85 3.18
N PHE A 97 13.01 3.27 4.31
CA PHE A 97 12.49 4.34 5.17
C PHE A 97 12.94 5.73 4.68
N GLY A 98 12.47 6.78 5.34
CA GLY A 98 12.77 8.18 5.01
C GLY A 98 11.60 8.90 4.35
N LEU A 99 11.89 10.00 3.64
CA LEU A 99 10.88 10.79 2.95
C LEU A 99 10.25 9.99 1.81
N ARG A 100 8.92 9.93 1.81
CA ARG A 100 8.10 9.23 0.83
C ARG A 100 7.00 10.12 0.29
N THR A 101 6.75 10.03 -1.01
CA THR A 101 5.59 10.63 -1.64
C THR A 101 4.48 9.60 -1.72
N ILE A 102 3.43 9.76 -0.93
CA ILE A 102 2.23 8.91 -0.96
C ILE A 102 1.16 9.58 -1.81
N VAL A 103 0.55 8.80 -2.69
CA VAL A 103 -0.54 9.23 -3.57
C VAL A 103 -1.73 8.30 -3.40
N VAL A 104 -2.93 8.86 -3.35
CA VAL A 104 -4.18 8.09 -3.37
C VAL A 104 -4.87 8.29 -4.70
N VAL A 105 -5.24 7.20 -5.36
CA VAL A 105 -5.88 7.20 -6.67
C VAL A 105 -7.21 6.49 -6.56
N ALA A 106 -8.29 7.19 -6.86
CA ALA A 106 -9.58 6.55 -7.12
C ALA A 106 -9.52 5.80 -8.45
N VAL A 107 -9.93 4.53 -8.42
CA VAL A 107 -10.03 3.65 -9.59
C VAL A 107 -11.52 3.43 -9.87
N ALA A 108 -11.96 3.91 -11.02
CA ALA A 108 -13.30 3.67 -11.51
C ALA A 108 -13.30 2.48 -12.48
N ARG A 109 -14.40 1.73 -12.47
CA ARG A 109 -14.65 0.66 -13.44
C ARG A 109 -16.03 0.85 -14.06
N ASP A 110 -16.06 0.97 -15.38
CA ASP A 110 -17.32 1.08 -16.10
C ASP A 110 -18.03 -0.27 -16.28
N LYS A 111 -19.26 -0.25 -16.83
CA LYS A 111 -20.05 -1.46 -17.13
C LYS A 111 -19.35 -2.41 -18.12
N ASN A 112 -18.43 -1.90 -18.93
CA ASN A 112 -17.63 -2.67 -19.89
C ASN A 112 -16.30 -3.17 -19.28
N ARG A 113 -16.10 -2.97 -17.97
CA ARG A 113 -14.87 -3.29 -17.21
C ARG A 113 -13.65 -2.47 -17.62
N THR A 114 -13.83 -1.39 -18.36
CA THR A 114 -12.76 -0.41 -18.62
C THR A 114 -12.40 0.28 -17.32
N ILE A 115 -11.09 0.43 -17.08
CA ILE A 115 -10.56 1.09 -15.89
C ILE A 115 -10.18 2.53 -16.24
N SER A 116 -10.67 3.48 -15.45
CA SER A 116 -10.22 4.87 -15.45
C SER A 116 -9.69 5.24 -14.07
N LYS A 117 -8.67 6.09 -14.05
CA LYS A 117 -8.01 6.52 -12.81
C LYS A 117 -8.13 8.02 -12.66
N SER A 118 -8.35 8.46 -11.43
CA SER A 118 -8.25 9.88 -11.07
C SER A 118 -6.82 10.41 -11.23
N ASN A 119 -6.68 11.74 -11.23
CA ASN A 119 -5.39 12.42 -11.33
C ASN A 119 -4.48 12.07 -10.13
N LEU A 120 -3.28 11.54 -10.42
CA LEU A 120 -2.24 11.16 -9.47
C LEU A 120 -1.75 12.32 -8.58
N PHE A 121 -1.99 13.58 -8.96
CA PHE A 121 -1.55 14.74 -8.20
C PHE A 121 -2.66 15.39 -7.37
N ALA A 122 -3.90 14.90 -7.46
CA ALA A 122 -5.02 15.47 -6.73
C ALA A 122 -4.99 15.15 -5.23
N ALA A 123 -4.55 13.94 -4.87
CA ALA A 123 -4.43 13.48 -3.48
C ALA A 123 -3.00 12.95 -3.23
N ARG A 124 -2.06 13.88 -3.04
CA ARG A 124 -0.63 13.60 -2.82
C ARG A 124 -0.18 14.19 -1.49
N LYS A 125 0.65 13.45 -0.76
CA LYS A 125 1.32 13.93 0.45
C LYS A 125 2.72 13.35 0.59
N ASP A 126 3.67 14.20 0.92
CA ASP A 126 5.00 13.75 1.34
C ASP A 126 4.99 13.49 2.85
N VAL A 127 5.46 12.30 3.24
CA VAL A 127 5.49 11.81 4.62
C VAL A 127 6.86 11.22 4.92
N GLU A 128 7.39 11.47 6.10
CA GLU A 128 8.60 10.81 6.57
C GLU A 128 8.23 9.52 7.30
N ILE A 129 8.70 8.38 6.80
CA ILE A 129 8.44 7.06 7.40
C ILE A 129 9.68 6.59 8.13
N THR A 130 9.58 6.38 9.43
CA THR A 130 10.68 5.88 10.26
C THR A 130 10.48 4.42 10.64
N PRO A 131 11.54 3.60 10.74
CA PRO A 131 11.42 2.22 11.21
C PRO A 131 10.79 2.16 12.59
N LYS A 132 10.01 1.11 12.85
CA LYS A 132 9.56 0.81 14.22
C LYS A 132 10.77 0.37 15.03
N VAL A 133 11.24 1.21 15.95
CA VAL A 133 12.31 0.81 16.89
C VAL A 133 11.71 -0.27 17.79
N GLY A 134 12.17 -1.51 17.63
CA GLY A 134 11.85 -2.56 18.58
C GLY A 134 12.43 -2.16 19.93
N HIS A 135 11.59 -1.86 20.92
CA HIS A 135 12.03 -1.95 22.31
C HIS A 135 12.40 -3.41 22.55
N ALA A 136 13.69 -3.71 22.43
CA ALA A 136 14.28 -4.84 23.12
C ALA A 136 14.04 -4.55 24.60
N ASN A 137 13.06 -5.24 25.19
CA ASN A 137 12.80 -5.13 26.62
C ASN A 137 14.09 -5.44 27.38
N GLN A 138 14.38 -4.54 28.32
CA GLN A 138 15.37 -4.65 29.39
C GLN A 138 15.14 -5.92 30.22
#